data_AF-A0A836S7T7-F1
#
_entry.id   AF-A0A836S7T7-F1
#
_cell.length_a   1.000
_cell.length_b   1.000
_cell.length_c   1.000
_cell.angle_alpha   90.00
_cell.angle_beta   90.00
_cell.angle_gamma   90.00
#
_symmetry.space_group_name_H-M   'P 1'
#
loop_
_entity.id
_entity.type
_entity.pdbx_description
1 polymer ?
#
loop_
_entity_poly.entity_id
_entity_poly.type
_entity_poly.pdbx_seq_one_letter_code
_entity_poly.pdbx_strand_id
1 'polypeptide(L)'
;MSDQFSQFSYQLIKRVLVEKLGFKMKEVPGSHYVFTHQESDTLFPLPILPHHKNVALMNYRTIYNILDKRGIISKEAFQTLLTEELAR
;
A
#
# COMPACT_ATOMS: atom_id res chain seq x y z
N MET A 1 20.71 -0.50 2.39
CA MET A 1 19.29 -0.10 2.57
C MET A 1 18.34 -0.89 1.65
N SER A 2 18.66 -2.11 1.23
CA SER A 2 17.85 -2.89 0.27
C SER A 2 16.87 -3.86 0.92
N ASP A 3 17.12 -4.29 2.16
CA ASP A 3 16.48 -5.49 2.72
C ASP A 3 15.21 -5.20 3.54
N GLN A 4 14.87 -3.93 3.76
CA GLN A 4 13.65 -3.53 4.47
C GLN A 4 12.38 -3.69 3.62
N PHE A 5 12.49 -3.60 2.29
CA PHE A 5 11.31 -3.58 1.42
C PHE A 5 10.78 -4.96 1.06
N SER A 6 11.61 -6.00 1.20
CA SER A 6 11.17 -7.39 1.02
C SER A 6 10.25 -7.85 2.14
N GLN A 7 9.97 -7.01 3.15
CA GLN A 7 9.24 -7.38 4.36
C GLN A 7 7.74 -7.05 4.29
N PHE A 8 7.35 -6.08 3.46
CA PHE A 8 5.96 -5.63 3.40
C PHE A 8 5.13 -6.55 2.51
N SER A 9 4.31 -7.37 3.15
CA SER A 9 3.37 -8.26 2.48
C SER A 9 2.24 -7.48 1.81
N TYR A 10 1.65 -8.06 0.77
CA TYR A 10 0.40 -7.54 0.20
C TYR A 10 -0.70 -7.41 1.26
N GLN A 11 -0.75 -8.34 2.20
CA GLN A 11 -1.74 -8.33 3.29
C GLN A 11 -1.55 -7.11 4.21
N LEU A 12 -0.31 -6.81 4.60
CA LEU A 12 0.00 -5.65 5.44
C LEU A 12 -0.38 -4.33 4.74
N ILE A 13 0.00 -4.18 3.47
CA ILE A 13 -0.32 -2.98 2.69
C ILE A 13 -1.83 -2.78 2.59
N LYS A 14 -2.59 -3.83 2.28
CA LYS A 14 -4.06 -3.76 2.25
C LYS A 14 -4.62 -3.31 3.59
N ARG A 15 -4.18 -3.94 4.68
CA ARG A 15 -4.65 -3.65 6.04
C ARG A 15 -4.43 -2.18 6.38
N VAL A 16 -3.22 -1.67 6.16
CA VAL A 16 -2.89 -0.27 6.44
C VAL A 16 -3.72 0.68 5.58
N LEU A 17 -3.79 0.45 4.26
CA LEU A 17 -4.55 1.32 3.37
C LEU A 17 -6.04 1.35 3.75
N VAL A 18 -6.65 0.19 4.02
CA VAL A 18 -8.09 0.10 4.28
C VAL A 18 -8.46 0.49 5.70
N GLU A 19 -7.79 -0.08 6.69
CA GLU A 19 -8.19 0.05 8.09
C GLU A 19 -7.62 1.28 8.78
N LYS A 20 -6.45 1.79 8.35
CA LYS A 20 -5.80 2.95 8.97
C LYS A 20 -5.98 4.22 8.17
N LEU A 21 -5.97 4.12 6.85
CA LEU A 21 -6.02 5.27 5.94
C LEU A 21 -7.38 5.41 5.22
N GLY A 22 -8.38 4.60 5.59
CA GLY A 22 -9.76 4.78 5.13
C GLY A 22 -10.00 4.49 3.64
N PHE A 23 -9.08 3.83 2.94
CA PHE A 23 -9.32 3.43 1.55
C PHE A 23 -10.39 2.36 1.46
N LYS A 24 -11.23 2.46 0.43
CA LYS A 24 -12.03 1.33 -0.05
C LYS A 24 -11.17 0.49 -1.00
N MET A 25 -11.35 -0.82 -0.95
CA MET A 25 -10.66 -1.76 -1.83
C MET A 25 -11.67 -2.61 -2.59
N LYS A 26 -11.46 -2.76 -3.90
CA LYS A 26 -12.15 -3.74 -4.74
C LYS A 26 -11.13 -4.65 -5.41
N GLU A 27 -11.35 -5.95 -5.35
CA GLU A 27 -10.53 -6.90 -6.10
C GLU A 27 -11.06 -7.06 -7.53
N VAL A 28 -10.14 -7.03 -8.50
CA VAL A 28 -10.37 -7.51 -9.87
C VAL A 28 -9.73 -8.90 -9.96
N PRO A 29 -10.54 -9.98 -9.99
CA PRO A 29 -10.02 -11.34 -9.94
C PRO A 29 -8.93 -11.61 -10.97
N GLY A 30 -7.80 -12.16 -10.52
CA GLY A 30 -6.68 -12.52 -11.38
C GLY A 30 -5.85 -11.34 -11.92
N SER A 31 -6.08 -10.10 -11.46
CA SER A 31 -5.39 -8.93 -11.98
C SER A 31 -4.81 -8.01 -10.90
N HIS A 32 -5.65 -7.28 -10.17
CA HIS A 32 -5.19 -6.23 -9.25
C HIS A 32 -6.24 -5.88 -8.18
N TYR A 33 -5.81 -5.20 -7.13
CA TYR A 33 -6.68 -4.47 -6.22
C TYR A 33 -6.83 -3.03 -6.71
N VAL A 34 -8.05 -2.49 -6.72
CA VAL A 34 -8.31 -1.07 -6.90
C VAL A 34 -8.54 -0.45 -5.54
N PHE A 35 -7.71 0.52 -5.18
CA PHE A 35 -7.85 1.33 -3.98
C PHE A 35 -8.48 2.67 -4.33
N THR A 36 -9.44 3.13 -3.52
CA THR A 36 -10.12 4.41 -3.69
C THR A 36 -10.24 5.13 -2.35
N HIS A 37 -9.83 6.39 -2.30
CA HIS A 37 -9.97 7.27 -1.14
C HIS A 37 -10.75 8.52 -1.56
N GLN A 38 -11.98 8.64 -1.04
CA GLN A 38 -12.94 9.64 -1.51
C GLN A 38 -12.54 11.07 -1.09
N GLU A 39 -12.01 11.24 0.12
CA GLU A 39 -11.67 12.56 0.67
C GLU A 39 -10.55 13.25 -0.11
N SER A 40 -9.62 12.49 -0.68
CA SER A 40 -8.48 13.02 -1.45
C SER A 40 -8.58 12.78 -2.96
N ASP A 41 -9.76 12.37 -3.46
CA ASP A 41 -10.00 12.00 -4.86
C ASP A 41 -8.86 11.14 -5.45
N THR A 42 -8.50 10.09 -4.72
CA THR A 42 -7.35 9.25 -5.03
C THR A 42 -7.78 7.86 -5.40
N LEU A 43 -7.30 7.39 -6.55
CA LEU A 43 -7.53 6.04 -7.03
C LEU A 43 -6.24 5.47 -7.62
N PHE A 44 -5.91 4.22 -7.28
CA PHE A 44 -4.79 3.51 -7.92
C PHE A 44 -4.97 1.99 -7.89
N PRO A 45 -4.47 1.29 -8.93
CA PRO A 45 -4.39 -0.16 -8.94
C PRO A 45 -3.10 -0.66 -8.24
N LEU A 46 -3.19 -1.81 -7.57
CA LEU A 46 -2.05 -2.58 -7.06
C LEU A 46 -2.09 -4.00 -7.65
N PRO A 47 -1.15 -4.36 -8.53
CA PRO A 47 -1.11 -5.69 -9.16
C PRO A 47 -1.04 -6.84 -8.16
N ILE A 48 -1.85 -7.88 -8.37
CA ILE A 48 -1.80 -9.14 -7.62
C ILE A 48 -0.77 -10.04 -8.30
N LEU A 49 0.27 -10.42 -7.55
CA LEU A 49 1.30 -11.33 -8.05
C LEU A 49 1.13 -12.68 -7.33
N PRO A 50 0.56 -13.72 -8.00
CA PRO A 50 0.11 -14.96 -7.34
C PRO A 50 1.21 -15.70 -6.55
N HIS A 51 2.46 -15.58 -6.98
CA HIS A 51 3.60 -16.27 -6.39
C HIS A 51 4.44 -15.37 -5.46
N HIS A 52 4.00 -14.12 -5.22
CA HIS A 52 4.75 -13.15 -4.41
C HIS A 52 3.95 -12.78 -3.17
N LYS A 53 4.47 -13.17 -2.00
CA LYS A 53 3.93 -12.74 -0.70
C LYS A 53 4.08 -11.24 -0.49
N ASN A 54 5.18 -10.67 -1.01
CA ASN A 54 5.63 -9.33 -0.71
C ASN A 54 5.47 -8.39 -1.90
N VAL A 55 5.19 -7.13 -1.61
CA VAL A 55 4.98 -6.10 -2.63
C VAL A 55 6.30 -5.78 -3.30
N ALA A 56 6.31 -5.76 -4.63
CA ALA A 56 7.48 -5.35 -5.40
C ALA A 56 7.87 -3.90 -5.05
N LEU A 57 9.18 -3.62 -4.99
CA LEU A 57 9.71 -2.30 -4.62
C LEU A 57 9.10 -1.14 -5.44
N MET A 58 8.89 -1.36 -6.74
CA MET A 58 8.30 -0.35 -7.62
C MET A 58 6.84 -0.05 -7.26
N ASN A 59 6.07 -1.06 -6.86
CA ASN A 59 4.68 -0.87 -6.42
C ASN A 59 4.65 -0.13 -5.07
N TYR A 60 5.51 -0.51 -4.12
CA TYR A 60 5.66 0.20 -2.85
C TYR A 60 6.01 1.69 -3.08
N ARG A 61 6.96 1.96 -3.98
CA ARG A 61 7.33 3.34 -4.36
C ARG A 61 6.18 4.12 -4.96
N THR A 62 5.41 3.47 -5.81
CA THR A 62 4.24 4.09 -6.43
C THR A 62 3.20 4.44 -5.38
N ILE A 63 2.92 3.53 -4.45
CA ILE A 63 1.95 3.75 -3.37
C ILE A 63 2.34 4.98 -2.54
N TYR A 64 3.52 5.01 -1.93
CA TYR A 64 3.86 6.13 -1.05
C TYR A 64 3.92 7.46 -1.79
N ASN A 65 4.37 7.46 -3.06
CA ASN A 65 4.40 8.69 -3.86
C ASN A 65 3.00 9.23 -4.13
N ILE A 66 2.02 8.36 -4.35
CA ILE A 66 0.62 8.76 -4.52
C ILE A 66 0.08 9.31 -3.20
N LEU A 67 0.31 8.62 -2.09
CA LEU A 67 -0.16 9.05 -0.77
C LEU A 67 0.40 10.43 -0.38
N ASP A 68 1.70 10.63 -0.58
CA ASP A 68 2.41 11.86 -0.25
C ASP A 68 1.95 13.03 -1.15
N LYS A 69 1.91 12.83 -2.47
CA LYS A 69 1.44 13.86 -3.42
C LYS A 69 -0.02 14.25 -3.23
N ARG A 70 -0.85 13.36 -2.69
CA ARG A 70 -2.27 13.59 -2.40
C ARG A 70 -2.49 14.14 -0.99
N GLY A 71 -1.42 14.35 -0.23
CA GLY A 71 -1.49 14.89 1.13
C GLY A 71 -2.15 13.95 2.13
N ILE A 72 -2.24 12.65 1.84
CA ILE A 72 -2.85 11.67 2.74
C ILE A 72 -1.89 11.35 3.89
N ILE A 73 -0.65 11.00 3.56
CA ILE A 73 0.40 10.69 4.53
C ILE A 73 1.77 10.83 3.86
N SER A 74 2.75 11.37 4.56
CA SER A 74 4.11 11.48 4.02
C SER A 74 4.76 10.11 3.86
N LYS A 75 5.78 10.02 3.00
CA LYS A 75 6.55 8.79 2.80
C LYS A 75 7.11 8.24 4.11
N GLU A 76 7.72 9.08 4.94
CA GLU A 76 8.34 8.69 6.21
C GLU A 76 7.28 8.19 7.18
N ALA A 77 6.15 8.89 7.32
CA ALA A 77 5.06 8.49 8.20
C ALA A 77 4.42 7.17 7.73
N PHE A 78 4.28 6.96 6.42
CA PHE A 78 3.77 5.71 5.87
C PHE A 78 4.73 4.53 6.14
N GLN A 79 6.04 4.74 5.99
CA GLN A 79 7.03 3.70 6.31
C GLN A 79 7.03 3.35 7.80
N THR A 80 6.96 4.35 8.68
CA THR A 80 6.83 4.15 10.12
C THR A 80 5.58 3.35 10.46
N LEU A 81 4.41 3.76 9.93
CA LEU A 81 3.14 3.07 10.13
C LEU A 81 3.20 1.59 9.71
N LEU A 82 3.82 1.30 8.56
CA LEU A 82 4.00 -0.10 8.12
C LEU A 82 4.89 -0.90 9.06
N THR A 83 5.94 -0.28 9.59
CA THR A 83 6.89 -0.96 10.50
C THR A 83 6.23 -1.27 11.84
N GLU A 84 5.48 -0.32 12.39
CA GLU A 84 4.71 -0.50 13.63
C GLU A 84 3.66 -1.61 13.49
N GLU A 85 2.98 -1.66 12.35
CA GLU A 85 1.95 -2.65 12.06
C GLU A 85 2.53 -4.04 11.73
N LEU A 86 3.79 -4.12 11.27
CA LEU A 86 4.51 -5.37 11.06
C LEU A 86 4.95 -6.03 12.38
N ALA A 87 5.24 -5.23 13.41
CA ALA A 87 5.71 -5.70 14.72
C ALA A 87 4.59 -6.17 15.67
N ARG A 88 3.33 -6.00 15.26
CA ARG A 88 2.13 -6.44 16.00
C ARG A 88 1.68 -7.82 15.52
#